data_AF-F4H0H5-F1
#
_entry.id   AF-F4H0H5-F1
#
_cell.length_a   1.000
_cell.length_b   1.000
_cell.length_c   1.000
_cell.angle_alpha   90.00
_cell.angle_beta   90.00
_cell.angle_gamma   90.00
#
_symmetry.space_group_name_H-M   'P 1'
#
loop_
_entity.id
_entity.type
_entity.pdbx_description
1 polymer ?
#
loop_
_entity_poly.entity_id
_entity_poly.type
_entity_poly.pdbx_seq_one_letter_code
_entity_poly.pdbx_strand_id
1 'polypeptide(L)'
;MPVTADATATTLPGWAHTYSGKVRDLYAPDGTEAGAAIRAEHGDVVLVVASDRVSAYDHVLQPGIPDKGVVLTQLSLWWFEQLADLVPNHVVSTDVPAAVAGRAMVCRRLSMFPVECVARGYLTGSGLVEYRASGEVTGIPLPAGLVDGSRLPEPIFTPATKAELGEHDENVPFSTVVAQLGQDAATTLRDLTLAVYARAEAIARERGVILADTKLEFGTDPTTGAVTLGDEVLTPDSSRFWPADSWEPGRAQPSFDKQFVRDWLTSPASGWDRASDVPPPALPADVVARTRARYLEAYERLTGAPLPL
;
A
#
# COMPACT_ATOMS: atom_id res chain seq x y z
N MET A 1 -26.05 -5.93 -9.29
CA MET A 1 -26.00 -7.40 -9.14
C MET A 1 -25.41 -7.68 -7.77
N PRO A 2 -26.04 -8.47 -6.88
CA PRO A 2 -25.44 -8.77 -5.59
C PRO A 2 -24.17 -9.58 -5.85
N VAL A 3 -23.05 -9.11 -5.32
CA VAL A 3 -21.75 -9.79 -5.39
C VAL A 3 -21.92 -11.12 -4.66
N THR A 4 -21.69 -12.21 -5.38
CA THR A 4 -21.60 -13.56 -4.80
C THR A 4 -20.54 -13.52 -3.70
N ALA A 5 -20.91 -13.92 -2.47
CA ALA A 5 -20.00 -14.04 -1.35
C ALA A 5 -18.74 -14.78 -1.79
N ASP A 6 -17.60 -14.11 -1.70
CA ASP A 6 -16.29 -14.67 -2.00
C ASP A 6 -16.05 -15.82 -1.02
N ALA A 7 -15.94 -17.06 -1.51
CA ALA A 7 -15.93 -18.29 -0.70
C ALA A 7 -14.69 -18.43 0.22
N THR A 8 -13.89 -17.36 0.36
CA THR A 8 -12.64 -17.29 1.11
C THR A 8 -12.67 -16.27 2.25
N ALA A 9 -13.70 -15.43 2.36
CA ALA A 9 -13.80 -14.44 3.42
C ALA A 9 -13.99 -15.12 4.80
N THR A 10 -13.20 -14.69 5.79
CA THR A 10 -13.31 -15.22 7.16
C THR A 10 -14.65 -14.77 7.77
N THR A 11 -15.44 -15.69 8.30
CA THR A 11 -16.65 -15.36 9.06
C THR A 11 -16.26 -14.82 10.44
N LEU A 12 -16.71 -13.61 10.77
CA LEU A 12 -16.35 -12.91 11.99
C LEU A 12 -17.64 -12.47 12.72
N PRO A 13 -17.91 -12.93 13.95
CA PRO A 13 -19.11 -12.54 14.69
C PRO A 13 -19.22 -11.02 14.84
N GLY A 14 -20.39 -10.46 14.54
CA GLY A 14 -20.64 -9.02 14.60
C GLY A 14 -20.17 -8.23 13.38
N TRP A 15 -19.56 -8.89 12.39
CA TRP A 15 -18.97 -8.26 11.20
C TRP A 15 -19.50 -8.92 9.93
N ALA A 16 -20.10 -8.11 9.05
CA ALA A 16 -20.49 -8.50 7.70
C ALA A 16 -19.38 -8.13 6.71
N HIS A 17 -18.93 -9.09 5.91
CA HIS A 17 -18.00 -8.83 4.80
C HIS A 17 -18.64 -7.90 3.78
N THR A 18 -17.90 -6.88 3.34
CA THR A 18 -18.38 -5.87 2.40
C THR A 18 -17.62 -5.88 1.08
N TYR A 19 -16.31 -6.12 1.13
CA TYR A 19 -15.43 -6.01 -0.04
C TYR A 19 -14.15 -6.83 0.16
N SER A 20 -13.73 -7.54 -0.89
CA SER A 20 -12.41 -8.16 -0.99
C SER A 20 -11.58 -7.41 -2.04
N GLY A 21 -10.49 -6.79 -1.61
CA GLY A 21 -9.44 -6.30 -2.50
C GLY A 21 -8.40 -7.40 -2.77
N LYS A 22 -7.37 -7.05 -3.57
CA LYS A 22 -6.26 -7.97 -3.91
C LYS A 22 -5.64 -8.61 -2.65
N VAL A 23 -5.46 -7.83 -1.59
CA VAL A 23 -4.74 -8.25 -0.37
C VAL A 23 -5.45 -7.95 0.94
N ARG A 24 -6.62 -7.32 0.93
CA ARG A 24 -7.36 -6.93 2.13
C ARG A 24 -8.84 -7.24 2.01
N ASP A 25 -9.45 -7.57 3.13
CA ASP A 25 -10.88 -7.76 3.26
C ASP A 25 -11.43 -6.67 4.17
N LEU A 26 -12.56 -6.08 3.77
CA LEU A 26 -13.25 -5.05 4.52
C LEU A 26 -14.55 -5.63 5.08
N TYR A 27 -14.82 -5.32 6.35
CA TYR A 27 -16.06 -5.69 7.00
C TYR A 27 -16.72 -4.46 7.62
N ALA A 28 -18.05 -4.47 7.68
CA ALA A 28 -18.83 -3.49 8.43
C ALA A 28 -19.56 -4.21 9.57
N PRO A 29 -19.87 -3.52 10.69
CA PRO A 29 -20.67 -4.13 11.74
C PRO A 29 -22.00 -4.65 11.17
N ASP A 30 -22.37 -5.89 11.48
CA ASP A 30 -23.58 -6.53 10.93
C ASP A 30 -24.85 -6.15 11.72
N GLY A 31 -26.00 -6.72 11.36
CA GLY A 31 -27.29 -6.45 12.05
C GLY A 31 -27.51 -7.20 13.37
N THR A 32 -26.54 -7.97 13.86
CA THR A 32 -26.68 -8.76 15.09
C THR A 32 -26.49 -7.90 16.35
N GLU A 33 -26.76 -8.47 17.53
CA GLU A 33 -26.49 -7.82 18.81
C GLU A 33 -25.00 -7.46 18.98
N ALA A 34 -24.09 -8.33 18.52
CA ALA A 34 -22.65 -8.06 18.51
C ALA A 34 -22.30 -6.88 17.58
N GLY A 35 -22.87 -6.84 16.38
CA GLY A 35 -22.69 -5.72 15.45
C GLY A 35 -23.27 -4.40 15.98
N ALA A 36 -24.39 -4.46 16.71
CA ALA A 36 -24.97 -3.31 17.39
C ALA A 36 -24.08 -2.80 18.53
N ALA A 37 -23.47 -3.69 19.31
CA ALA A 37 -22.51 -3.33 20.36
C ALA A 37 -21.28 -2.62 19.79
N ILE A 38 -20.70 -3.13 18.69
CA ILE A 38 -19.56 -2.50 18.00
C ILE A 38 -19.90 -1.07 17.55
N ARG A 39 -21.09 -0.86 16.96
CA ARG A 39 -21.55 0.48 16.57
C ARG A 39 -21.77 1.41 17.76
N ALA A 40 -22.31 0.89 18.87
CA ALA A 40 -22.52 1.67 20.07
C ALA A 40 -21.20 2.12 20.72
N GLU A 41 -20.17 1.27 20.64
CA GLU A 41 -18.85 1.55 21.21
C GLU A 41 -18.00 2.48 20.34
N HIS A 42 -17.93 2.22 19.02
CA HIS A 42 -16.97 2.89 18.13
C HIS A 42 -17.60 3.83 17.09
N GLY A 43 -18.93 3.82 16.94
CA GLY A 43 -19.63 4.61 15.92
C GLY A 43 -19.57 3.98 14.53
N ASP A 44 -19.43 4.82 13.48
CA ASP A 44 -19.31 4.35 12.09
C ASP A 44 -17.88 3.90 11.78
N VAL A 45 -17.68 2.58 11.88
CA VAL A 45 -16.40 1.92 11.68
C VAL A 45 -16.47 0.80 10.65
N VAL A 46 -15.29 0.42 10.18
CA VAL A 46 -15.02 -0.77 9.38
C VAL A 46 -13.91 -1.57 10.05
N LEU A 47 -13.91 -2.88 9.87
CA LEU A 47 -12.77 -3.73 10.19
C LEU A 47 -11.97 -3.94 8.91
N VAL A 48 -10.73 -3.48 8.91
CA VAL A 48 -9.77 -3.67 7.81
C VAL A 48 -8.91 -4.88 8.16
N VAL A 49 -9.00 -5.95 7.38
CA VAL A 49 -8.24 -7.20 7.59
C VAL A 49 -7.21 -7.37 6.48
N ALA A 50 -5.93 -7.40 6.84
CA ALA A 50 -4.86 -7.73 5.92
C ALA A 50 -4.74 -9.25 5.77
N SER A 51 -4.77 -9.71 4.51
CA SER A 51 -4.61 -11.11 4.18
C SER A 51 -3.15 -11.44 3.84
N ASP A 52 -2.83 -12.72 3.87
CA ASP A 52 -1.56 -13.26 3.38
C ASP A 52 -1.52 -13.40 1.85
N ARG A 53 -2.59 -12.97 1.16
CA ARG A 53 -2.62 -12.97 -0.31
C ARG A 53 -1.52 -12.07 -0.85
N VAL A 54 -0.93 -12.52 -1.93
CA VAL A 54 0.10 -11.81 -2.69
C VAL A 54 -0.34 -11.75 -4.14
N SER A 55 -0.10 -10.62 -4.79
CA SER A 55 -0.41 -10.43 -6.19
C SER A 55 0.80 -9.93 -6.96
N ALA A 56 0.91 -10.33 -8.22
CA ALA A 56 1.87 -9.81 -9.18
C ALA A 56 1.25 -9.88 -10.57
N TYR A 57 1.49 -8.85 -11.39
CA TYR A 57 0.95 -8.75 -12.75
C TYR A 57 -0.57 -9.01 -12.79
N ASP A 58 -1.29 -8.41 -11.84
CA ASP A 58 -2.75 -8.48 -11.70
C ASP A 58 -3.37 -9.85 -11.42
N HIS A 59 -2.54 -10.85 -11.14
CA HIS A 59 -2.97 -12.15 -10.63
C HIS A 59 -2.76 -12.25 -9.12
N VAL A 60 -3.78 -12.75 -8.40
CA VAL A 60 -3.62 -13.23 -7.02
C VAL A 60 -3.00 -14.62 -7.08
N LEU A 61 -1.89 -14.82 -6.37
CA LEU A 61 -1.06 -16.02 -6.46
C LEU A 61 -1.34 -16.99 -5.31
N GLN A 62 -0.95 -18.25 -5.52
CA GLN A 62 -1.09 -19.32 -4.53
C GLN A 62 0.24 -20.07 -4.35
N PRO A 63 0.58 -20.51 -3.12
CA PRO A 63 -0.06 -20.12 -1.87
C PRO A 63 0.20 -18.63 -1.53
N GLY A 64 -0.53 -18.10 -0.53
CA GLY A 64 -0.19 -16.81 0.07
C GLY A 64 1.17 -16.82 0.78
N ILE A 65 1.63 -15.65 1.22
CA ILE A 65 2.86 -15.49 2.00
C ILE A 65 2.49 -15.47 3.48
N PRO A 66 2.83 -16.52 4.26
CA PRO A 66 2.47 -16.58 5.67
C PRO A 66 2.96 -15.36 6.45
N ASP A 67 2.13 -14.87 7.37
CA ASP A 67 2.37 -13.73 8.26
C ASP A 67 2.48 -12.36 7.56
N LYS A 68 2.35 -12.30 6.23
CA LYS A 68 2.38 -11.05 5.48
C LYS A 68 1.32 -10.09 6.01
N GLY A 69 0.09 -10.54 6.21
CA GLY A 69 -0.98 -9.69 6.74
C GLY A 69 -0.62 -9.07 8.10
N VAL A 70 -0.03 -9.87 9.00
CA VAL A 70 0.43 -9.40 10.31
C VAL A 70 1.52 -8.35 10.14
N VAL A 71 2.55 -8.63 9.33
CA VAL A 71 3.65 -7.68 9.08
C VAL A 71 3.13 -6.34 8.55
N LEU A 72 2.25 -6.35 7.54
CA LEU A 72 1.73 -5.13 6.93
C LEU A 72 0.87 -4.31 7.91
N THR A 73 0.04 -4.97 8.71
CA THR A 73 -0.77 -4.29 9.73
C THR A 73 0.11 -3.69 10.83
N GLN A 74 1.03 -4.47 11.39
CA GLN A 74 1.89 -3.99 12.47
C GLN A 74 2.82 -2.85 12.01
N LEU A 75 3.31 -2.92 10.77
CA LEU A 75 4.12 -1.83 10.20
C LEU A 75 3.28 -0.56 9.97
N SER A 76 2.04 -0.70 9.49
CA SER A 76 1.13 0.44 9.32
C SER A 76 0.82 1.11 10.66
N LEU A 77 0.52 0.33 11.70
CA LEU A 77 0.30 0.84 13.07
C LEU A 77 1.52 1.63 13.58
N TRP A 78 2.72 1.06 13.41
CA TRP A 78 3.94 1.74 13.80
C TRP A 78 4.14 3.07 13.04
N TRP A 79 3.87 3.11 11.73
CA TRP A 79 3.93 4.35 10.95
C TRP A 79 2.88 5.38 11.35
N PHE A 80 1.66 4.95 11.66
CA PHE A 80 0.62 5.86 12.17
C PHE A 80 1.07 6.58 13.44
N GLU A 81 1.82 5.91 14.33
CA GLU A 81 2.44 6.55 15.49
C GLU A 81 3.51 7.57 15.10
N GLN A 82 4.38 7.26 14.13
CA GLN A 82 5.44 8.18 13.67
C GLN A 82 4.89 9.43 12.95
N LEU A 83 3.64 9.38 12.50
CA LEU A 83 2.99 10.43 11.70
C LEU A 83 1.89 11.18 12.47
N ALA A 84 1.65 10.82 13.73
CA ALA A 84 0.49 11.28 14.50
C ALA A 84 0.43 12.81 14.70
N ASP A 85 1.57 13.49 14.76
CA ASP A 85 1.66 14.95 14.86
C ASP A 85 1.43 15.68 13.52
N LEU A 86 1.51 14.96 12.39
CA LEU A 86 1.47 15.53 11.05
C LEU A 86 0.12 15.36 10.37
N VAL A 87 -0.54 14.22 10.56
CA VAL A 87 -1.84 13.94 9.97
C VAL A 87 -2.60 12.90 10.80
N PRO A 88 -3.91 13.09 11.06
CA PRO A 88 -4.70 12.07 11.72
C PRO A 88 -4.78 10.80 10.86
N ASN A 89 -5.01 9.66 11.50
CA ASN A 89 -5.25 8.39 10.81
C ASN A 89 -6.62 7.79 11.22
N HIS A 90 -7.06 6.80 10.44
CA HIS A 90 -8.38 6.21 10.62
C HIS A 90 -8.48 5.18 11.75
N VAL A 91 -7.40 4.79 12.44
CA VAL A 91 -7.44 3.71 13.43
C VAL A 91 -8.18 4.15 14.68
N VAL A 92 -9.12 3.33 15.14
CA VAL A 92 -9.91 3.54 16.36
C VAL A 92 -9.53 2.52 17.44
N SER A 93 -9.34 1.25 17.06
CA SER A 93 -8.99 0.18 17.98
C SER A 93 -8.23 -0.95 17.27
N THR A 94 -7.36 -1.60 18.02
CA THR A 94 -6.73 -2.88 17.64
C THR A 94 -7.31 -4.07 18.41
N ASP A 95 -8.35 -3.84 19.23
CA ASP A 95 -9.15 -4.92 19.81
C ASP A 95 -10.05 -5.50 18.73
N VAL A 96 -9.67 -6.67 18.22
CA VAL A 96 -10.25 -7.33 17.05
C VAL A 96 -10.51 -8.80 17.35
N PRO A 97 -11.40 -9.48 16.61
CA PRO A 97 -11.65 -10.90 16.81
C PRO A 97 -10.37 -11.74 16.73
N ALA A 98 -10.25 -12.75 17.61
CA ALA A 98 -9.05 -13.59 17.71
C ALA A 98 -8.61 -14.23 16.38
N ALA A 99 -9.55 -14.53 15.47
CA ALA A 99 -9.27 -15.10 14.15
C ALA A 99 -8.46 -14.18 13.21
N VAL A 100 -8.40 -12.88 13.51
CA VAL A 100 -7.69 -11.86 12.73
C VAL A 100 -6.73 -11.02 13.60
N ALA A 101 -6.42 -11.50 14.80
CA ALA A 101 -5.49 -10.85 15.71
C ALA A 101 -4.13 -10.57 15.02
N GLY A 102 -3.56 -9.40 15.29
CA GLY A 102 -2.30 -8.95 14.70
C GLY A 102 -2.37 -8.45 13.24
N ARG A 103 -3.41 -8.82 12.48
CA ARG A 103 -3.58 -8.49 11.06
C ARG A 103 -4.87 -7.73 10.74
N ALA A 104 -5.51 -7.15 11.74
CA ALA A 104 -6.70 -6.34 11.55
C ALA A 104 -6.71 -5.11 12.47
N MET A 105 -7.47 -4.11 12.05
CA MET A 105 -7.71 -2.87 12.79
C MET A 105 -9.15 -2.41 12.59
N VAL A 106 -9.78 -1.94 13.67
CA VAL A 106 -11.05 -1.22 13.61
C VAL A 106 -10.75 0.22 13.24
N CYS A 107 -11.25 0.65 12.10
CA CYS A 107 -10.99 1.96 11.55
C CYS A 107 -12.27 2.75 11.36
N ARG A 108 -12.22 4.06 11.59
CA ARG A 108 -13.29 4.97 11.23
C ARG A 108 -13.56 4.89 9.73
N ARG A 109 -14.84 4.84 9.36
CA ARG A 109 -15.21 4.97 7.95
C ARG A 109 -14.92 6.39 7.47
N LEU A 110 -14.10 6.51 6.44
CA LEU A 110 -13.81 7.77 5.78
C LEU A 110 -14.57 7.92 4.47
N SER A 111 -14.85 9.16 4.08
CA SER A 111 -15.23 9.50 2.71
C SER A 111 -13.95 9.64 1.89
N MET A 112 -13.53 8.53 1.24
CA MET A 112 -12.23 8.45 0.55
C MET A 112 -12.14 9.40 -0.65
N PHE A 113 -11.00 10.04 -0.81
CA PHE A 113 -10.67 10.74 -2.05
C PHE A 113 -10.34 9.70 -3.15
N PRO A 114 -10.88 9.87 -4.38
CA PRO A 114 -10.66 8.92 -5.48
C PRO A 114 -9.30 9.12 -6.18
N VAL A 115 -8.24 9.29 -5.39
CA VAL A 115 -6.89 9.61 -5.88
C VAL A 115 -5.86 8.78 -5.12
N GLU A 116 -5.03 8.05 -5.86
CA GLU A 116 -3.83 7.46 -5.33
C GLU A 116 -2.77 8.55 -5.18
N CYS A 117 -2.42 8.88 -3.94
CA CYS A 117 -1.50 9.96 -3.64
C CYS A 117 -0.08 9.40 -3.58
N VAL A 118 0.62 9.40 -4.72
CA VAL A 118 1.97 8.84 -4.83
C VAL A 118 3.02 9.94 -4.67
N ALA A 119 3.99 9.71 -3.78
CA ALA A 119 5.22 10.49 -3.71
C ALA A 119 6.41 9.67 -4.21
N ARG A 120 7.32 10.32 -4.94
CA ARG A 120 8.57 9.72 -5.45
C ARG A 120 9.74 10.60 -5.07
N GLY A 121 10.73 10.05 -4.39
CA GLY A 121 12.05 10.69 -4.27
C GLY A 121 13.12 10.03 -5.12
N TYR A 122 12.77 8.92 -5.77
CA TYR A 122 13.65 8.19 -6.68
C TYR A 122 12.92 7.82 -7.97
N LEU A 123 13.64 7.86 -9.08
CA LEU A 123 13.10 7.54 -10.39
C LEU A 123 13.19 6.04 -10.67
N THR A 124 12.05 5.39 -10.74
CA THR A 124 11.91 3.97 -11.10
C THR A 124 10.49 3.69 -11.61
N GLY A 125 10.19 2.45 -11.95
CA GLY A 125 8.82 2.00 -12.27
C GLY A 125 8.15 2.83 -13.39
N SER A 126 6.86 3.12 -13.23
CA SER A 126 6.09 3.89 -14.22
C SER A 126 6.65 5.30 -14.45
N GLY A 127 7.15 5.97 -13.41
CA GLY A 127 7.77 7.29 -13.55
C GLY A 127 9.01 7.26 -14.44
N LEU A 128 9.83 6.22 -14.37
CA LEU A 128 10.97 6.04 -15.27
C LEU A 128 10.52 5.83 -16.73
N VAL A 129 9.42 5.12 -16.95
CA VAL A 129 8.86 4.89 -18.29
C VAL A 129 8.41 6.21 -18.91
N GLU A 130 7.65 7.03 -18.17
CA GLU A 130 7.24 8.37 -18.61
C GLU A 130 8.45 9.27 -18.89
N TYR A 131 9.40 9.33 -17.96
CA TYR A 131 10.59 10.16 -18.10
C TYR A 131 11.41 9.79 -19.34
N ARG A 132 11.53 8.50 -19.67
CA ARG A 132 12.23 8.08 -20.90
C ARG A 132 11.51 8.52 -22.17
N ALA A 133 10.19 8.67 -22.11
CA ALA A 133 9.38 9.07 -23.26
C ALA A 133 9.40 10.58 -23.50
N SER A 134 9.31 11.39 -22.43
CA SER A 134 9.13 12.85 -22.54
C SER A 134 10.13 13.71 -21.75
N GLY A 135 10.90 13.13 -20.85
CA GLY A 135 11.69 13.87 -19.86
C GLY A 135 10.87 14.35 -18.66
N GLU A 136 9.61 13.93 -18.54
CA GLU A 136 8.66 14.37 -17.51
C GLU A 136 8.04 13.17 -16.77
N VAL A 137 7.49 13.43 -15.58
CA VAL A 137 6.65 12.46 -14.84
C VAL A 137 5.38 13.18 -14.42
N THR A 138 4.21 12.69 -14.83
CA THR A 138 2.91 13.36 -14.59
C THR A 138 2.90 14.85 -14.98
N GLY A 139 3.60 15.21 -16.06
CA GLY A 139 3.75 16.60 -16.52
C GLY A 139 4.76 17.45 -15.75
N ILE A 140 5.53 16.85 -14.83
CA ILE A 140 6.61 17.53 -14.09
C ILE A 140 7.93 17.29 -14.84
N PRO A 141 8.58 18.32 -15.40
CA PRO A 141 9.86 18.16 -16.08
C PRO A 141 10.96 17.82 -15.10
N LEU A 142 11.77 16.82 -15.44
CA LEU A 142 12.91 16.39 -14.63
C LEU A 142 14.24 16.71 -15.35
N PRO A 143 15.35 16.87 -14.61
CA PRO A 143 16.68 17.06 -15.20
C PRO A 143 17.06 15.93 -16.16
N ALA A 144 17.87 16.24 -17.17
CA ALA A 144 18.43 15.24 -18.08
C ALA A 144 19.41 14.29 -17.37
N GLY A 145 19.59 13.08 -17.92
CA GLY A 145 20.60 12.13 -17.46
C GLY A 145 20.17 11.22 -16.31
N LEU A 146 18.90 11.26 -15.90
CA LEU A 146 18.38 10.34 -14.89
C LEU A 146 18.24 8.92 -15.47
N VAL A 147 18.59 7.94 -14.67
CA VAL A 147 18.50 6.50 -14.94
C VAL A 147 17.70 5.80 -13.85
N ASP A 148 17.42 4.50 -14.00
CA ASP A 148 16.72 3.73 -12.98
C ASP A 148 17.45 3.80 -11.62
N GLY A 149 16.69 4.01 -10.54
CA GLY A 149 17.23 4.20 -9.19
C GLY A 149 17.84 5.58 -8.92
N SER A 150 17.79 6.54 -9.86
CA SER A 150 18.31 7.90 -9.61
C SER A 150 17.53 8.59 -8.51
N ARG A 151 18.23 9.24 -7.59
CA ARG A 151 17.60 10.16 -6.63
C ARG A 151 17.14 11.42 -7.36
N LEU A 152 15.91 11.85 -7.11
CA LEU A 152 15.38 13.10 -7.63
C LEU A 152 15.93 14.29 -6.84
N PRO A 153 16.05 15.49 -7.45
CA PRO A 153 16.49 16.69 -6.74
C PRO A 153 15.59 17.01 -5.54
N GLU A 154 14.28 16.85 -5.72
CA GLU A 154 13.26 16.99 -4.69
C GLU A 154 12.20 15.89 -4.89
N PRO A 155 11.54 15.41 -3.82
CA PRO A 155 10.41 14.50 -3.98
C PRO A 155 9.26 15.17 -4.73
N ILE A 156 8.62 14.42 -5.62
CA ILE A 156 7.51 14.89 -6.45
C ILE A 156 6.22 14.14 -6.13
N PHE A 157 5.10 14.83 -6.28
CA PHE A 157 3.76 14.26 -6.17
C PHE A 157 3.26 13.85 -7.55
N THR A 158 3.00 12.56 -7.74
CA THR A 158 2.66 11.97 -9.04
C THR A 158 1.34 11.19 -8.91
N PRO A 159 0.20 11.87 -8.81
CA PRO A 159 -1.07 11.23 -8.48
C PRO A 159 -1.51 10.26 -9.59
N ALA A 160 -2.30 9.26 -9.20
CA ALA A 160 -3.04 8.43 -10.14
C ALA A 160 -4.53 8.45 -9.79
N THR A 161 -5.40 8.42 -10.81
CA THR A 161 -6.83 8.24 -10.60
C THR A 161 -7.16 6.76 -10.55
N LYS A 162 -8.01 6.38 -9.60
CA LYS A 162 -8.53 5.01 -9.50
C LYS A 162 -9.43 4.72 -10.70
N ALA A 163 -9.02 3.75 -11.52
CA ALA A 163 -9.82 3.31 -12.66
C ALA A 163 -11.00 2.43 -12.19
N GLU A 164 -11.94 2.14 -13.10
CA GLU A 164 -13.03 1.21 -12.80
C GLU A 164 -12.49 -0.21 -12.53
N LEU A 165 -13.30 -1.04 -11.89
CA LEU A 165 -12.90 -2.37 -11.45
C LEU A 165 -12.48 -3.25 -12.65
N GLY A 166 -11.18 -3.47 -12.84
CA GLY A 166 -10.61 -4.25 -13.94
C GLY A 166 -9.64 -3.47 -14.84
N GLU A 167 -9.54 -2.15 -14.66
CA GLU A 167 -8.58 -1.28 -15.35
C GLU A 167 -7.38 -0.94 -14.44
N HIS A 168 -6.27 -0.49 -15.04
CA HIS A 168 -5.10 -0.05 -14.29
C HIS A 168 -5.24 1.41 -13.87
N ASP A 169 -4.74 1.76 -12.69
CA ASP A 169 -4.66 3.15 -12.25
C ASP A 169 -3.84 3.97 -13.24
N GLU A 170 -4.36 5.15 -13.60
CA GLU A 170 -3.76 6.03 -14.61
C GLU A 170 -3.02 7.17 -13.90
N ASN A 171 -1.73 7.34 -14.20
CA ASN A 171 -0.97 8.50 -13.71
C ASN A 171 -1.51 9.76 -14.37
N VAL A 172 -1.90 10.75 -13.57
CA VAL A 172 -2.49 12.00 -14.06
C VAL A 172 -1.68 13.21 -13.59
N PRO A 173 -1.67 14.32 -14.35
CA PRO A 173 -1.07 15.55 -13.86
C PRO A 173 -1.86 16.13 -12.68
N PHE A 174 -1.19 16.91 -11.83
CA PHE A 174 -1.80 17.59 -10.68
C PHE A 174 -3.05 18.41 -11.05
N SER A 175 -3.07 19.01 -12.23
CA SER A 175 -4.22 19.76 -12.75
C SER A 175 -5.49 18.92 -12.88
N THR A 176 -5.38 17.61 -13.16
CA THR A 176 -6.53 16.69 -13.20
C THR A 176 -7.13 16.51 -11.81
N VAL A 177 -6.28 16.36 -10.78
CA VAL A 177 -6.73 16.29 -9.39
C VAL A 177 -7.40 17.59 -8.95
N VAL A 178 -6.86 18.75 -9.35
CA VAL A 178 -7.48 20.07 -9.11
C VAL A 178 -8.85 20.17 -9.78
N ALA A 179 -8.98 19.73 -11.03
CA ALA A 179 -10.26 19.75 -11.74
C ALA A 179 -11.32 18.85 -11.08
N GLN A 180 -10.89 17.73 -10.49
CA GLN A 180 -11.79 16.77 -9.85
C GLN A 180 -12.19 17.17 -8.42
N LEU A 181 -11.25 17.67 -7.61
CA LEU A 181 -11.43 17.87 -6.17
C LEU A 181 -11.47 19.36 -5.76
N GLY A 182 -11.11 20.27 -6.66
CA GLY A 182 -10.85 21.67 -6.35
C GLY A 182 -9.43 21.91 -5.85
N GLN A 183 -8.98 23.16 -5.95
CA GLN A 183 -7.61 23.58 -5.65
C GLN A 183 -7.19 23.27 -4.21
N ASP A 184 -8.04 23.56 -3.23
CA ASP A 184 -7.69 23.45 -1.82
C ASP A 184 -7.47 21.99 -1.38
N ALA A 185 -8.39 21.09 -1.78
CA ALA A 185 -8.26 19.67 -1.50
C ALA A 185 -7.05 19.06 -2.20
N ALA A 186 -6.87 19.35 -3.50
CA ALA A 186 -5.72 18.86 -4.27
C ALA A 186 -4.38 19.32 -3.66
N THR A 187 -4.29 20.59 -3.28
CA THR A 187 -3.09 21.16 -2.63
C THR A 187 -2.82 20.49 -1.28
N THR A 188 -3.87 20.31 -0.46
CA THR A 188 -3.76 19.62 0.83
C THR A 188 -3.25 18.19 0.67
N LEU A 189 -3.78 17.43 -0.29
CA LEU A 189 -3.34 16.06 -0.57
C LEU A 189 -1.88 16.02 -1.01
N ARG A 190 -1.48 16.89 -1.95
CA ARG A 190 -0.09 16.99 -2.40
C ARG A 190 0.85 17.28 -1.23
N ASP A 191 0.55 18.31 -0.45
CA ASP A 191 1.43 18.80 0.61
C ASP A 191 1.55 17.78 1.74
N LEU A 192 0.44 17.14 2.15
CA LEU A 192 0.47 16.05 3.13
C LEU A 192 1.23 14.83 2.61
N THR A 193 1.05 14.46 1.34
CA THR A 193 1.75 13.31 0.74
C THR A 193 3.26 13.52 0.77
N LEU A 194 3.72 14.70 0.36
CA LEU A 194 5.13 15.04 0.36
C LEU A 194 5.69 15.16 1.79
N ALA A 195 4.92 15.67 2.74
CA ALA A 195 5.31 15.76 4.14
C ALA A 195 5.44 14.39 4.82
N VAL A 196 4.45 13.49 4.60
CA VAL A 196 4.51 12.09 5.05
C VAL A 196 5.72 11.38 4.43
N TYR A 197 5.90 11.51 3.11
CA TYR A 197 7.04 10.91 2.41
C TYR A 197 8.37 11.41 2.98
N ALA A 198 8.55 12.72 3.15
CA ALA A 198 9.79 13.28 3.65
C ALA A 198 10.15 12.75 5.04
N ARG A 199 9.17 12.65 5.94
CA ARG A 199 9.39 12.07 7.27
C ARG A 199 9.74 10.59 7.22
N ALA A 200 8.98 9.82 6.44
CA ALA A 200 9.19 8.39 6.30
C ALA A 200 10.54 8.06 5.66
N GLU A 201 10.95 8.84 4.64
CA GLU A 201 12.24 8.71 3.98
C GLU A 201 13.39 8.98 4.94
N ALA A 202 13.30 10.04 5.76
CA ALA A 202 14.32 10.35 6.77
C ALA A 202 14.47 9.20 7.78
N ILE A 203 13.36 8.72 8.35
CA ILE A 203 13.38 7.63 9.34
C ILE A 203 13.88 6.32 8.72
N ALA A 204 13.41 5.98 7.52
CA ALA A 204 13.87 4.78 6.81
C ALA A 204 15.38 4.85 6.51
N ARG A 205 15.86 6.02 6.07
CA ARG A 205 17.27 6.24 5.72
C ARG A 205 18.19 6.06 6.92
N GLU A 206 17.79 6.59 8.08
CA GLU A 206 18.52 6.38 9.35
C GLU A 206 18.63 4.89 9.71
N ARG A 207 17.68 4.07 9.23
CA ARG A 207 17.61 2.62 9.42
C ARG A 207 18.22 1.81 8.26
N GLY A 208 18.99 2.47 7.39
CA GLY A 208 19.66 1.81 6.26
C GLY A 208 18.71 1.35 5.15
N VAL A 209 17.53 1.98 5.04
CA VAL A 209 16.52 1.69 4.03
C VAL A 209 16.21 2.95 3.22
N ILE A 210 16.22 2.86 1.90
CA ILE A 210 15.77 3.93 1.02
C ILE A 210 14.28 3.72 0.73
N LEU A 211 13.47 4.76 0.97
CA LEU A 211 12.08 4.81 0.49
C LEU A 211 12.06 5.46 -0.91
N ALA A 212 11.98 4.65 -1.96
CA ALA A 212 12.04 5.14 -3.33
C ALA A 212 10.76 5.91 -3.72
N ASP A 213 9.62 5.30 -3.47
CA ASP A 213 8.30 5.87 -3.64
C ASP A 213 7.29 5.20 -2.69
N THR A 214 6.16 5.87 -2.47
CA THR A 214 5.04 5.35 -1.68
C THR A 214 3.71 5.84 -2.24
N LYS A 215 2.68 5.02 -2.12
CA LYS A 215 1.28 5.38 -2.35
C LYS A 215 0.56 5.54 -1.01
N LEU A 216 -0.08 6.68 -0.83
CA LEU A 216 -0.98 6.96 0.29
C LEU A 216 -2.42 7.09 -0.21
N GLU A 217 -3.37 6.85 0.69
CA GLU A 217 -4.77 7.19 0.47
C GLU A 217 -5.29 8.03 1.63
N PHE A 218 -6.11 9.00 1.27
CA PHE A 218 -6.73 9.91 2.22
C PHE A 218 -8.24 9.86 2.05
N GLY A 219 -8.94 10.17 3.12
CA GLY A 219 -10.36 10.49 3.08
C GLY A 219 -10.68 11.63 4.04
N THR A 220 -11.91 12.14 3.95
CA THR A 220 -12.43 13.06 4.98
C THR A 220 -13.11 12.26 6.08
N ASP A 221 -12.80 12.59 7.33
CA ASP A 221 -13.56 12.12 8.48
C ASP A 221 -14.95 12.78 8.45
N PRO A 222 -16.05 12.01 8.34
CA PRO A 222 -17.40 12.58 8.25
C PRO A 222 -17.83 13.38 9.48
N THR A 223 -17.18 13.13 10.64
CA THR A 223 -17.50 13.79 11.91
C THR A 223 -16.75 15.13 12.05
N THR A 224 -15.46 15.15 11.70
CA THR A 224 -14.60 16.33 11.92
C THR A 224 -14.36 17.16 10.65
N GLY A 225 -14.58 16.58 9.47
CA GLY A 225 -14.23 17.16 8.18
C GLY A 225 -12.72 17.13 7.87
N ALA A 226 -11.89 16.58 8.75
CA ALA A 226 -10.45 16.58 8.59
C ALA A 226 -9.99 15.57 7.51
N VAL A 227 -8.99 15.97 6.71
CA VAL A 227 -8.26 15.05 5.84
C VAL A 227 -7.47 14.08 6.72
N THR A 228 -7.70 12.78 6.53
CA THR A 228 -7.24 11.70 7.40
C THR A 228 -6.58 10.62 6.55
N LEU A 229 -5.42 10.12 6.98
CA LEU A 229 -4.79 8.95 6.37
C LEU A 229 -5.68 7.72 6.59
N GLY A 230 -6.01 7.06 5.49
CA GLY A 230 -6.69 5.77 5.49
C GLY A 230 -5.78 4.66 4.97
N ASP A 231 -6.41 3.53 4.66
CA ASP A 231 -5.75 2.38 4.02
C ASP A 231 -4.57 1.80 4.83
N GLU A 232 -3.58 1.22 4.15
CA GLU A 232 -2.29 0.87 4.76
C GLU A 232 -1.28 1.97 4.46
N VAL A 233 -0.30 2.15 5.33
CA VAL A 233 0.67 3.24 5.20
C VAL A 233 2.09 2.71 5.25
N LEU A 234 2.87 3.06 4.23
CA LEU A 234 4.32 2.85 4.18
C LEU A 234 4.75 1.39 4.41
N THR A 235 4.03 0.46 3.79
CA THR A 235 4.37 -0.98 3.81
C THR A 235 5.10 -1.37 2.53
N PRO A 236 5.74 -2.56 2.46
CA PRO A 236 6.30 -3.06 1.20
C PRO A 236 5.26 -3.36 0.10
N ASP A 237 3.96 -3.36 0.41
CA ASP A 237 2.89 -3.49 -0.59
C ASP A 237 2.53 -2.12 -1.19
N SER A 238 2.60 -1.04 -0.41
CA SER A 238 2.30 0.33 -0.85
C SER A 238 3.53 1.15 -1.22
N SER A 239 4.74 0.64 -0.96
CA SER A 239 5.99 1.40 -1.08
C SER A 239 7.14 0.54 -1.59
N ARG A 240 8.06 1.17 -2.32
CA ARG A 240 9.34 0.54 -2.72
C ARG A 240 10.41 0.89 -1.70
N PHE A 241 10.80 -0.10 -0.91
CA PHE A 241 11.91 0.01 0.03
C PHE A 241 13.15 -0.71 -0.50
N TRP A 242 14.28 -0.03 -0.53
CA TRP A 242 15.56 -0.59 -0.98
C TRP A 242 16.59 -0.64 0.15
N PRO A 243 17.44 -1.68 0.22
CA PRO A 243 18.58 -1.68 1.14
C PRO A 243 19.57 -0.59 0.71
N ALA A 244 19.84 0.38 1.58
CA ALA A 244 20.67 1.55 1.25
C ALA A 244 22.12 1.16 0.91
N ASP A 245 22.62 0.07 1.49
CA ASP A 245 23.93 -0.53 1.24
C ASP A 245 24.07 -1.20 -0.14
N SER A 246 22.95 -1.45 -0.81
CA SER A 246 22.91 -2.07 -2.16
C SER A 246 22.47 -1.12 -3.28
N TRP A 247 22.09 0.11 -2.93
CA TRP A 247 21.57 1.10 -3.85
C TRP A 247 22.65 1.59 -4.82
N GLU A 248 22.38 1.43 -6.11
CA GLU A 248 23.29 1.82 -7.18
C GLU A 248 22.47 2.26 -8.41
N PRO A 249 22.35 3.57 -8.69
CA PRO A 249 21.67 4.06 -9.88
C PRO A 249 22.24 3.47 -11.18
N GLY A 250 21.37 3.24 -12.16
CA GLY A 250 21.73 2.65 -13.47
C GLY A 250 21.32 1.19 -13.63
N ARG A 251 20.74 0.58 -12.60
CA ARG A 251 20.18 -0.78 -12.65
C ARG A 251 18.88 -0.90 -11.86
N ALA A 252 18.24 -2.07 -11.97
CA ALA A 252 17.15 -2.45 -11.07
C ALA A 252 17.68 -2.59 -9.63
N GLN A 253 16.94 -2.04 -8.67
CA GLN A 253 17.30 -2.07 -7.26
C GLN A 253 16.72 -3.30 -6.57
N PRO A 254 17.46 -3.96 -5.65
CA PRO A 254 16.87 -4.92 -4.75
C PRO A 254 15.77 -4.25 -3.92
N SER A 255 14.62 -4.91 -3.79
CA SER A 255 13.46 -4.38 -3.04
C SER A 255 13.08 -5.32 -1.91
N PHE A 256 12.63 -4.75 -0.79
CA PHE A 256 12.02 -5.50 0.32
C PHE A 256 10.59 -5.96 0.03
N ASP A 257 10.08 -5.71 -1.17
CA ASP A 257 8.75 -6.08 -1.62
C ASP A 257 8.70 -7.51 -2.24
N LYS A 258 7.73 -7.71 -3.13
CA LYS A 258 7.45 -8.95 -3.88
C LYS A 258 8.48 -9.23 -4.99
N GLN A 259 9.69 -8.69 -4.94
CA GLN A 259 10.67 -8.87 -6.02
C GLN A 259 11.02 -10.34 -6.28
N PHE A 260 11.16 -11.18 -5.24
CA PHE A 260 11.39 -12.63 -5.41
C PHE A 260 10.26 -13.34 -6.17
N VAL A 261 9.02 -12.90 -5.96
CA VAL A 261 7.85 -13.42 -6.68
C VAL A 261 7.91 -13.00 -8.14
N ARG A 262 8.20 -11.72 -8.43
CA ARG A 262 8.32 -11.20 -9.80
C ARG A 262 9.44 -11.88 -10.58
N ASP A 263 10.61 -12.01 -9.95
CA ASP A 263 11.78 -12.66 -10.55
C ASP A 263 11.51 -14.13 -10.86
N TRP A 264 10.87 -14.85 -9.94
CA TRP A 264 10.50 -16.24 -10.17
C TRP A 264 9.50 -16.38 -11.32
N LEU A 265 8.43 -15.57 -11.30
CA LEU A 265 7.37 -15.60 -12.33
C LEU A 265 7.92 -15.36 -13.73
N THR A 266 8.91 -14.47 -13.86
CA THR A 266 9.52 -14.13 -15.16
C THR A 266 10.75 -14.98 -15.50
N SER A 267 11.12 -15.93 -14.63
CA SER A 267 12.23 -16.83 -14.87
C SER A 267 11.85 -17.95 -15.85
N PRO A 268 12.82 -18.53 -16.59
CA PRO A 268 12.57 -19.72 -17.40
C PRO A 268 12.00 -20.91 -16.60
N ALA A 269 12.25 -20.96 -15.29
CA ALA A 269 11.81 -22.05 -14.42
C ALA A 269 10.31 -22.02 -14.10
N SER A 270 9.65 -20.85 -14.15
CA SER A 270 8.19 -20.79 -14.01
C SER A 270 7.49 -21.35 -15.24
N GLY A 271 8.12 -21.21 -16.42
CA GLY A 271 7.50 -21.52 -17.71
C GLY A 271 6.27 -20.65 -18.01
N TRP A 272 6.05 -19.57 -17.25
CA TRP A 272 4.88 -18.72 -17.39
C TRP A 272 5.14 -17.58 -18.36
N ASP A 273 4.29 -17.46 -19.37
CA ASP A 273 4.27 -16.31 -20.26
C ASP A 273 3.29 -15.27 -19.74
N ARG A 274 3.82 -14.12 -19.30
CA ARG A 274 3.05 -12.97 -18.82
C ARG A 274 2.08 -12.41 -19.87
N ALA A 275 2.37 -12.59 -21.16
CA ALA A 275 1.49 -12.13 -22.23
C ALA A 275 0.38 -13.13 -22.57
N SER A 276 0.35 -14.30 -21.93
CA SER A 276 -0.67 -15.31 -22.15
C SER A 276 -1.87 -15.13 -21.22
N ASP A 277 -3.01 -15.69 -21.61
CA ASP A 277 -4.22 -15.74 -20.78
C ASP A 277 -4.16 -16.85 -19.70
N VAL A 278 -3.03 -17.54 -19.56
CA VAL A 278 -2.87 -18.64 -18.60
C VAL A 278 -2.52 -18.05 -17.23
N PRO A 279 -3.22 -18.45 -16.14
CA PRO A 279 -2.88 -17.97 -14.81
C PRO A 279 -1.46 -18.42 -14.39
N PRO A 280 -0.76 -17.61 -13.56
CA PRO A 280 0.56 -17.98 -13.09
C PRO A 280 0.58 -19.32 -12.33
N PRO A 281 1.68 -20.08 -12.45
CA PRO A 281 1.87 -21.31 -11.68
C PRO A 281 1.99 -21.02 -10.17
N ALA A 282 1.78 -22.05 -9.37
CA ALA A 282 1.90 -21.95 -7.91
C ALA A 282 3.33 -21.61 -7.47
N LEU A 283 3.46 -20.75 -6.47
CA LEU A 283 4.75 -20.32 -5.94
C LEU A 283 5.48 -21.48 -5.25
N PRO A 284 6.76 -21.73 -5.56
CA PRO A 284 7.58 -22.69 -4.85
C PRO A 284 7.79 -22.28 -3.38
N ALA A 285 8.00 -23.28 -2.52
CA ALA A 285 8.18 -23.07 -1.09
C ALA A 285 9.37 -22.14 -0.76
N ASP A 286 10.46 -22.20 -1.54
CA ASP A 286 11.63 -21.33 -1.31
C ASP A 286 11.33 -19.86 -1.67
N VAL A 287 10.56 -19.61 -2.73
CA VAL A 287 10.10 -18.26 -3.11
C VAL A 287 9.20 -17.68 -2.02
N VAL A 288 8.27 -18.49 -1.50
CA VAL A 288 7.39 -18.10 -0.38
C VAL A 288 8.21 -17.77 0.86
N ALA A 289 9.14 -18.65 1.26
CA ALA A 289 9.97 -18.46 2.45
C ALA A 289 10.87 -17.22 2.35
N ARG A 290 11.51 -17.00 1.19
CA ARG A 290 12.35 -15.82 0.94
C ARG A 290 11.53 -14.54 0.93
N THR A 291 10.34 -14.57 0.34
CA THR A 291 9.43 -13.43 0.32
C THR A 291 8.96 -13.09 1.74
N ARG A 292 8.55 -14.09 2.55
CA ARG A 292 8.22 -13.90 3.97
C ARG A 292 9.39 -13.28 4.75
N ALA A 293 10.60 -13.81 4.56
CA ALA A 293 11.80 -13.30 5.23
C ALA A 293 12.05 -11.82 4.90
N ARG A 294 11.76 -11.37 3.67
CA ARG A 294 11.90 -9.96 3.30
C ARG A 294 10.88 -9.04 3.96
N TYR A 295 9.63 -9.46 4.09
CA TYR A 295 8.65 -8.66 4.85
C TYR A 295 9.09 -8.51 6.31
N LEU A 296 9.56 -9.59 6.94
CA LEU A 296 10.06 -9.56 8.31
C LEU A 296 11.31 -8.69 8.46
N GLU A 297 12.25 -8.81 7.52
CA GLU A 297 13.45 -7.96 7.50
C GLU A 297 13.10 -6.47 7.30
N ALA A 298 12.13 -6.18 6.44
CA ALA A 298 11.63 -4.82 6.24
C ALA A 298 11.07 -4.26 7.55
N TYR A 299 10.21 -5.02 8.24
CA TYR A 299 9.68 -4.64 9.54
C TYR A 299 10.79 -4.44 10.56
N GLU A 300 11.74 -5.37 10.68
CA GLU A 300 12.79 -5.31 11.68
C GLU A 300 13.71 -4.10 11.46
N ARG A 301 14.19 -3.89 10.23
CA ARG A 301 14.96 -2.69 9.90
C ARG A 301 14.15 -1.42 10.15
N LEU A 302 12.91 -1.37 9.66
CA LEU A 302 12.08 -0.17 9.71
C LEU A 302 11.50 0.13 11.08
N THR A 303 11.47 -0.78 12.04
CA THR A 303 10.98 -0.54 13.41
C THR A 303 12.09 -0.58 14.46
N GLY A 304 13.23 -1.23 14.14
CA GLY A 304 14.34 -1.47 15.05
C GLY A 304 14.16 -2.71 15.93
N ALA A 305 13.11 -3.50 15.75
CA ALA A 305 12.83 -4.70 16.52
C ALA A 305 12.20 -5.81 15.67
N PRO A 306 12.49 -7.10 15.96
CA PRO A 306 11.82 -8.19 15.28
C PRO A 306 10.34 -8.22 15.63
N LEU A 307 9.50 -8.63 14.67
CA LEU A 307 8.08 -8.80 14.90
C LEU A 307 7.84 -10.03 15.80
N PRO A 308 7.13 -9.89 16.94
CA PRO A 308 6.72 -11.05 17.74
C PRO A 308 5.61 -11.80 17.00
N LEU A 309 5.92 -13.03 16.56
CA LEU A 309 5.00 -13.95 15.89
C LEU A 309 4.69 -15.15 16.78
#